data_AF-A0A072TS14-F1
#
_entry.id   AF-A0A072TS14-F1
#
_cell.length_a   1.000
_cell.length_b   1.000
_cell.length_c   1.000
_cell.angle_alpha   90.00
_cell.angle_beta   90.00
_cell.angle_gamma   90.00
#
_symmetry.space_group_name_H-M   'P 1'
#
loop_
_entity.id
_entity.type
_entity.pdbx_description
1 polymer ?
#
loop_
_entity_poly.entity_id
_entity_poly.type
_entity_poly.pdbx_seq_one_letter_code
_entity_poly.pdbx_strand_id
1 'polypeptide(L)' 'MDSFLKFVYVFIIFLAIRLPPAKETIPCKTKADCPQHIYYIIECLDGFCNYWRD' A
#
# COMPACT_ATOMS: atom_id res chain seq x y z
N MET A 1 12.99 19.63 29.14
CA MET A 1 12.13 19.89 27.96
C MET A 1 12.63 19.12 26.73
N ASP A 2 13.94 18.90 26.62
CA ASP A 2 14.62 18.21 25.50
C ASP A 2 14.33 16.71 25.35
N SER A 3 14.22 15.95 26.46
CA SER A 3 13.97 14.50 26.38
C SER A 3 12.58 14.17 25.84
N PHE A 4 11.58 14.99 26.14
CA PHE A 4 10.21 14.80 25.66
C PHE A 4 10.13 14.99 24.14
N LEU A 5 10.78 16.04 23.63
CA LEU A 5 10.82 16.33 22.19
C LEU A 5 11.49 15.20 21.39
N LYS A 6 12.56 14.61 21.93
CA LYS A 6 13.23 13.46 21.33
C LYS A 6 12.32 12.23 21.27
N PHE A 7 11.54 11.99 22.32
CA PHE A 7 10.64 10.84 22.39
C PHE A 7 9.50 10.95 21.37
N VAL A 8 8.88 12.13 21.29
CA VAL A 8 7.82 12.42 20.30
C VAL A 8 8.35 12.27 18.88
N TYR A 9 9.55 12.79 18.61
CA TYR A 9 10.16 12.72 17.28
C TYR A 9 10.43 11.27 16.83
N VAL A 10 11.00 10.44 17.71
CA VAL A 10 11.24 9.02 17.42
C VAL A 10 9.93 8.27 17.21
N PHE A 11 8.90 8.55 18.00
CA PHE A 11 7.58 7.93 17.87
C PHE A 11 6.90 8.26 16.53
N ILE A 12 6.98 9.51 16.08
CA ILE A 12 6.47 9.95 14.77
C ILE A 12 7.20 9.22 13.63
N ILE A 13 8.52 9.07 13.73
CA ILE A 13 9.31 8.32 12.74
C ILE A 13 8.89 6.86 12.69
N PHE A 14 8.74 6.19 13.84
CA PHE A 14 8.29 4.80 13.89
C PHE A 14 6.90 4.61 13.28
N LEU A 15 5.98 5.55 13.51
CA LEU A 15 4.65 5.53 12.91
C LEU A 15 4.71 5.77 11.40
N ALA A 16 5.56 6.68 10.93
CA ALA A 16 5.73 6.96 9.50
C ALA A 16 6.37 5.79 8.74
N ILE A 17 7.32 5.06 9.34
CA ILE A 17 7.97 3.88 8.72
C ILE A 17 6.97 2.73 8.50
N ARG A 18 5.95 2.63 9.35
CA ARG A 18 4.91 1.59 9.27
C ARG A 18 3.85 1.88 8.22
N LEU A 19 3.84 3.04 7.56
CA LEU A 19 2.95 3.24 6.43
C LEU A 19 3.50 2.40 5.26
N PRO A 20 2.85 1.29 4.88
CA PRO A 20 3.22 0.65 3.63
C PRO A 20 3.15 1.71 2.53
N PRO A 21 4.04 1.63 1.51
CA PRO A 21 3.89 2.49 0.34
C PRO A 21 2.44 2.37 -0.10
N ALA A 22 1.79 3.52 -0.35
CA ALA A 22 0.47 3.51 -0.95
C ALA A 22 0.58 2.59 -2.16
N LYS A 23 0.05 1.36 -2.06
CA LYS A 23 -0.09 0.51 -3.24
C LYS A 23 -0.78 1.42 -4.22
N GLU A 24 -0.25 1.55 -5.43
CA GLU A 24 -0.97 2.19 -6.51
C GLU A 24 -2.21 1.33 -6.74
N THR A 25 -3.25 1.60 -5.96
CA THR A 25 -4.48 0.83 -5.95
C THR A 25 -5.24 1.34 -7.16
N ILE A 26 -4.97 0.71 -8.29
CA ILE A 26 -5.64 0.99 -9.55
C ILE A 26 -7.12 0.64 -9.34
N PRO A 27 -8.04 1.62 -9.45
CA PRO A 27 -9.45 1.35 -9.26
C PRO A 27 -9.97 0.47 -10.41
N CYS A 28 -10.85 -0.47 -10.09
CA CYS A 28 -11.46 -1.38 -11.06
C CYS A 28 -12.91 -1.66 -10.72
N LYS A 29 -13.73 -1.95 -11.74
CA LYS A 29 -15.06 -2.56 -11.57
C LYS A 29 -15.04 -4.04 -11.94
N THR A 30 -14.18 -4.38 -12.88
CA THR A 30 -13.98 -5.74 -13.38
C THR A 30 -12.50 -6.01 -13.54
N LYS A 31 -12.11 -7.30 -13.60
CA LYS A 31 -10.71 -7.69 -13.84
C LYS A 31 -10.12 -7.15 -15.16
N ALA A 32 -10.96 -6.74 -16.11
CA ALA A 32 -10.53 -6.20 -17.40
C ALA A 32 -10.06 -4.74 -17.31
N ASP A 33 -10.42 -4.02 -16.24
CA ASP A 33 -9.97 -2.64 -16.00
C ASP A 33 -8.52 -2.59 -15.49
N CYS A 34 -7.99 -3.73 -15.03
CA CYS A 34 -6.64 -3.85 -14.50
C CYS A 34 -5.63 -4.12 -15.61
N PRO A 35 -4.48 -3.42 -15.65
CA PRO A 35 -3.44 -3.71 -16.63
C PRO A 35 -2.97 -5.15 -16.50
N GLN A 36 -3.02 -5.89 -17.62
CA GLN A 36 -2.64 -7.28 -17.66
C GLN A 36 -1.13 -7.45 -17.59
N HIS A 37 -0.68 -8.37 -16.74
CA HIS A 37 0.71 -8.78 -16.64
C HIS A 37 0.80 -10.30 -16.73
N ILE A 38 1.71 -10.79 -17.58
CA ILE A 38 1.87 -12.22 -17.89
C ILE A 38 2.31 -13.04 -16.65
N TYR A 39 2.96 -12.40 -15.68
CA TYR A 39 3.56 -13.05 -14.51
C TYR A 39 2.72 -12.93 -13.22
N TYR A 40 1.57 -12.28 -13.28
CA TYR A 40 0.75 -12.01 -12.12
C TYR A 40 -0.70 -12.41 -12.37
N ILE A 41 -1.30 -13.07 -11.39
CA ILE A 41 -2.74 -13.26 -11.31
C ILE A 41 -3.35 -11.93 -10.86
N ILE A 42 -4.44 -11.55 -11.53
CA ILE A 42 -5.06 -10.24 -11.39
C ILE A 42 -6.50 -10.44 -10.99
N GLU A 43 -6.87 -9.87 -9.85
CA GLU A 43 -8.25 -9.79 -9.41
C GLU A 43 -8.64 -8.38 -9.03
N CYS A 44 -9.92 -8.08 -9.23
CA CYS A 44 -10.52 -6.84 -8.75
C CYS A 44 -11.19 -7.12 -7.41
N LEU A 45 -10.59 -6.67 -6.32
CA LEU A 45 -11.08 -6.88 -4.94
C LEU A 45 -11.29 -5.51 -4.28
N ASP A 46 -12.46 -5.32 -3.66
CA ASP A 46 -12.86 -4.07 -3.02
C ASP A 46 -12.76 -2.83 -3.92
N GLY A 47 -12.94 -3.03 -5.23
CA GLY A 47 -12.85 -1.95 -6.23
C GLY A 47 -11.42 -1.58 -6.61
N PHE A 48 -10.43 -2.41 -6.26
CA PHE A 48 -9.02 -2.19 -6.59
C PHE A 48 -8.34 -3.44 -7.17
N CYS A 49 -7.42 -3.21 -8.10
CA CYS A 49 -6.63 -4.27 -8.71
C CYS A 49 -5.62 -4.84 -7.70
N ASN A 50 -5.71 -6.13 -7.46
CA ASN A 50 -4.72 -6.88 -6.71
C ASN A 50 -3.96 -7.83 -7.63
N TYR A 51 -2.64 -7.87 -7.42
CA TYR A 51 -1.69 -8.66 -8.17
C TYR A 51 -0.96 -9.61 -7.22
N TRP A 52 -0.95 -10.89 -7.54
CA TRP A 52 -0.13 -11.88 -6.83
C TRP A 52 0.48 -12.88 -7.80
N ARG A 53 1.54 -13.54 -7.36
CA ARG A 53 2.21 -14.62 -8.09
C ARG A 53 1.82 -15.92 -7.41
N ASP A 54 1.39 -16.91 -8.19
CA ASP A 54 1.22 -18.31 -7.73
C ASP A 54 2.55 -18.89 -7.21
#